data_AF-A0A2E4L0A0-F1
#
_entry.id   AF-A0A2E4L0A0-F1
#
_cell.length_a   1.000
_cell.length_b   1.000
_cell.length_c   1.000
_cell.angle_alpha   90.00
_cell.angle_beta   90.00
_cell.angle_gamma   90.00
#
_symmetry.space_group_name_H-M   'P 1'
#
loop_
_entity.id
_entity.type
_entity.pdbx_description
1 polymer ?
#
loop_
_entity_poly.entity_id
_entity_poly.type
_entity_poly.pdbx_seq_one_letter_code
_entity_poly.pdbx_strand_id
1 'polypeptide(L)'
;METSLALTIIGSVLTLVGVLFNAIPKVANQKIMGDLAEEAVNPAAALRSIIGGSAFTVGFTALYCRNLPAEQASTLLTALGIGMIVIMSTIILTKFRGFADDFPIPPVVMFIILIAIAFYAS
;
A
#
# COMPACT_ATOMS: atom_id res chain seq x y z
N MET A 1 0.31 9.88 19.15
CA MET A 1 -0.83 10.23 18.26
C MET A 1 -1.99 9.32 18.63
N GLU A 2 -3.23 9.79 18.55
CA GLU A 2 -4.42 8.94 18.79
C GLU A 2 -4.47 7.76 17.80
N THR A 3 -4.72 6.54 18.31
CA THR A 3 -4.78 5.31 17.49
C THR A 3 -5.86 5.40 16.42
N SER A 4 -7.01 6.00 16.76
CA SER A 4 -8.11 6.23 15.82
C SER A 4 -7.72 7.13 14.66
N LEU A 5 -6.94 8.19 14.92
CA LEU A 5 -6.43 9.08 13.88
C LEU A 5 -5.43 8.35 12.97
N ALA A 6 -4.51 7.59 13.54
CA ALA A 6 -3.53 6.81 12.77
C ALA A 6 -4.22 5.79 11.86
N LEU A 7 -5.18 5.01 12.40
CA LEU A 7 -5.98 4.06 11.64
C LEU A 7 -6.82 4.74 10.55
N THR A 8 -7.33 5.95 10.81
CA THR A 8 -8.05 6.74 9.81
C THR A 8 -7.14 7.17 8.67
N ILE A 9 -5.93 7.64 8.96
CA ILE A 9 -4.95 8.06 7.94
C ILE A 9 -4.53 6.85 7.09
N ILE A 10 -4.07 5.77 7.73
CA ILE A 10 -3.65 4.54 7.04
C ILE A 10 -4.80 3.99 6.18
N GLY A 11 -5.99 3.91 6.78
CA GLY A 11 -7.18 3.43 6.10
C GLY A 11 -7.53 4.25 4.86
N SER A 12 -7.58 5.57 5.00
CA SER A 12 -7.93 6.48 3.90
C SER A 12 -6.91 6.43 2.76
N VAL A 13 -5.62 6.42 3.07
CA VAL A 13 -4.56 6.35 2.07
C VAL A 13 -4.61 5.03 1.30
N LEU A 14 -4.75 3.89 1.99
CA LEU A 14 -4.79 2.58 1.34
C LEU A 14 -6.09 2.37 0.54
N THR A 15 -7.22 2.89 1.00
CA THR A 15 -8.45 2.93 0.21
C THR A 15 -8.27 3.76 -1.05
N LEU A 16 -7.61 4.93 -0.98
CA LEU A 16 -7.30 5.74 -2.17
C LEU A 16 -6.40 5.01 -3.16
N VAL A 17 -5.37 4.31 -2.67
CA VAL A 17 -4.52 3.43 -3.51
C VAL A 17 -5.37 2.37 -4.21
N GLY A 18 -6.29 1.73 -3.47
CA GLY A 18 -7.24 0.77 -4.02
C GLY A 18 -8.08 1.36 -5.17
N VAL A 19 -8.61 2.57 -4.98
CA VAL A 19 -9.36 3.30 -6.02
C VAL A 19 -8.48 3.55 -7.24
N LEU A 20 -7.30 4.14 -7.05
CA LEU A 20 -6.40 4.49 -8.16
C LEU A 20 -6.00 3.25 -8.98
N PHE A 21 -5.67 2.15 -8.30
CA PHE A 21 -5.22 0.94 -8.97
C PHE A 21 -6.33 0.17 -9.68
N ASN A 22 -7.59 0.33 -9.28
CA ASN A 22 -8.73 -0.25 -9.99
C ASN A 22 -9.30 0.67 -11.08
N ALA A 23 -9.29 1.98 -10.87
CA ALA A 23 -9.83 2.95 -11.84
C ALA A 23 -8.88 3.19 -13.02
N ILE A 24 -7.58 3.27 -12.76
CA ILE A 24 -6.56 3.61 -13.78
C ILE A 24 -5.32 2.69 -13.72
N PRO A 25 -5.48 1.35 -13.73
CA PRO A 25 -4.36 0.41 -13.58
C PRO A 25 -3.26 0.58 -14.63
N LYS A 26 -3.62 0.83 -15.89
CA LYS A 26 -2.67 1.02 -16.99
C LYS A 26 -1.79 2.26 -16.79
N VAL A 27 -2.40 3.39 -16.42
CA VAL A 27 -1.69 4.64 -16.13
C VAL A 27 -0.78 4.46 -14.91
N ALA A 28 -1.27 3.78 -13.87
CA ALA A 28 -0.49 3.50 -12.69
C ALA A 28 0.70 2.58 -12.99
N ASN A 29 0.56 1.61 -13.88
CA ASN A 29 1.67 0.78 -14.35
C ASN A 29 2.69 1.62 -15.10
N GLN A 30 2.25 2.38 -16.10
CA GLN A 30 3.15 3.18 -16.94
C GLN A 30 3.97 4.18 -16.14
N LYS A 31 3.34 4.86 -15.15
CA LYS A 31 4.06 5.80 -14.27
C LYS A 31 5.10 5.14 -13.35
N ILE A 32 4.98 3.85 -13.08
CA ILE A 32 5.85 3.14 -12.15
C ILE A 32 6.90 2.30 -12.88
N MET A 33 6.53 1.69 -14.00
CA MET A 33 7.33 0.71 -14.74
C MET A 33 7.81 1.22 -16.10
N GLY A 34 7.37 2.41 -16.52
CA GLY A 34 7.61 2.91 -17.87
C GLY A 34 6.73 2.22 -18.91
N ASP A 35 7.13 2.33 -20.17
CA ASP A 35 6.41 1.72 -21.28
C ASP A 35 6.58 0.20 -21.26
N LEU A 36 5.45 -0.50 -21.38
CA LEU A 36 5.39 -1.95 -21.43
C LEU A 36 5.20 -2.40 -22.88
N ALA A 37 5.72 -3.58 -23.22
CA ALA A 37 5.34 -4.27 -24.45
C ALA A 37 3.82 -4.42 -24.53
N GLU A 38 3.25 -4.29 -25.72
CA GLU A 38 1.79 -4.24 -25.92
C GLU A 38 1.07 -5.45 -25.31
N GLU A 39 1.64 -6.65 -25.48
CA GLU A 39 1.14 -7.90 -24.91
C GLU A 39 1.17 -7.95 -23.37
N ALA A 40 2.05 -7.17 -22.73
CA ALA A 40 2.18 -7.12 -21.28
C ALA A 40 1.27 -6.07 -20.61
N VAL A 41 0.72 -5.11 -21.37
CA VAL A 41 -0.11 -4.00 -20.83
C VAL A 41 -1.33 -4.51 -20.08
N ASN A 42 -2.09 -5.42 -20.68
CA ASN A 42 -3.34 -5.93 -20.08
C ASN A 42 -3.08 -6.90 -18.90
N PRO A 43 -2.15 -7.88 -18.99
CA PRO A 43 -1.77 -8.70 -17.84
C PRO A 43 -1.26 -7.88 -16.65
N ALA A 44 -0.39 -6.89 -16.89
CA ALA A 44 0.10 -6.01 -15.83
C ALA A 44 -1.04 -5.18 -15.22
N ALA A 45 -2.01 -4.73 -16.02
CA ALA A 45 -3.17 -3.98 -15.52
C ALA A 45 -4.09 -4.86 -14.64
N ALA A 46 -4.27 -6.13 -15.01
CA ALA A 46 -5.02 -7.09 -14.20
C ALA A 46 -4.35 -7.30 -12.83
N LEU A 47 -3.03 -7.55 -12.81
CA LEU A 47 -2.27 -7.68 -11.56
C LEU A 47 -2.32 -6.41 -10.71
N ARG A 48 -2.22 -5.23 -11.33
CA ARG A 48 -2.33 -3.95 -10.62
C ARG A 48 -3.70 -3.78 -9.96
N SER A 49 -4.76 -4.19 -10.65
CA SER A 49 -6.12 -4.14 -10.11
C SER A 49 -6.28 -5.07 -8.89
N ILE A 50 -5.71 -6.28 -8.95
CA ILE A 50 -5.66 -7.22 -7.81
C ILE A 50 -4.91 -6.61 -6.62
N ILE A 51 -3.75 -5.98 -6.86
CA ILE A 51 -3.01 -5.25 -5.82
C ILE A 51 -3.88 -4.13 -5.21
N GLY A 52 -4.65 -3.43 -6.05
CA GLY A 52 -5.64 -2.44 -5.59
C GLY A 52 -6.73 -3.06 -4.70
N GLY A 53 -7.21 -4.27 -5.04
CA GLY A 53 -8.12 -5.05 -4.20
C GLY A 53 -7.53 -5.35 -2.81
N SER A 54 -6.26 -5.77 -2.76
CA SER A 54 -5.55 -5.98 -1.49
C SER A 54 -5.42 -4.69 -0.67
N ALA A 55 -5.17 -3.55 -1.34
CA ALA A 55 -5.12 -2.25 -0.68
C ALA A 55 -6.49 -1.86 -0.07
N PHE A 56 -7.60 -2.16 -0.75
CA PHE A 56 -8.94 -1.99 -0.18
C PHE A 56 -9.15 -2.83 1.08
N THR A 57 -8.75 -4.12 1.06
CA THR A 57 -8.88 -4.99 2.23
C THR A 57 -8.20 -4.39 3.45
N VAL A 58 -6.96 -3.94 3.30
CA VAL A 58 -6.22 -3.33 4.42
C VAL A 58 -6.82 -1.97 4.80
N GLY A 59 -7.17 -1.14 3.81
CA GLY A 59 -7.75 0.18 4.03
C GLY A 59 -9.07 0.13 4.81
N PHE A 60 -10.00 -0.72 4.38
CA PHE A 60 -11.26 -0.92 5.10
C PHE A 60 -11.07 -1.56 6.46
N THR A 61 -10.15 -2.53 6.60
CA THR A 61 -9.85 -3.10 7.92
C THR A 61 -9.42 -2.01 8.91
N ALA A 62 -8.48 -1.14 8.51
CA ALA A 62 -8.05 -0.03 9.36
C ALA A 62 -9.21 0.95 9.68
N LEU A 63 -10.02 1.32 8.68
CA LEU A 63 -11.16 2.23 8.88
C LEU A 63 -12.22 1.63 9.82
N TYR A 64 -12.60 0.37 9.66
CA TYR A 64 -13.62 -0.27 10.49
C TYR A 64 -13.13 -0.53 11.92
N CYS A 65 -11.83 -0.77 12.09
CA CYS A 65 -11.22 -1.00 13.40
C CYS A 65 -10.76 0.28 14.13
N ARG A 66 -10.95 1.48 13.54
CA ARG A 66 -10.45 2.75 14.11
C ARG A 66 -10.98 3.13 15.49
N ASN A 67 -12.08 2.51 15.93
CA ASN A 67 -12.71 2.77 17.22
C ASN A 67 -12.56 1.59 18.20
N LEU A 68 -11.67 0.65 17.93
CA LEU A 68 -11.29 -0.37 18.90
C LEU A 68 -10.71 0.28 20.16
N PRO A 69 -10.81 -0.39 21.33
CA PRO A 69 -10.12 0.10 22.51
C PRO A 69 -8.60 0.16 22.28
N ALA A 70 -7.93 1.06 23.00
CA ALA A 70 -6.58 1.50 22.67
C ALA A 70 -5.56 0.34 22.54
N GLU A 71 -5.66 -0.67 23.41
CA GLU A 71 -4.76 -1.83 23.41
C GLU A 71 -4.91 -2.68 22.13
N GLN A 72 -6.15 -2.98 21.73
CA GLN A 72 -6.42 -3.73 20.50
C GLN A 72 -6.08 -2.91 19.25
N ALA A 73 -6.33 -1.59 19.28
CA ALA A 73 -5.96 -0.69 18.20
C ALA A 73 -4.44 -0.58 18.01
N SER A 74 -3.67 -0.50 19.12
CA SER A 74 -2.21 -0.54 19.13
C SER A 74 -1.67 -1.85 18.54
N THR A 75 -2.27 -2.98 18.93
CA THR A 75 -1.90 -4.31 18.39
C THR A 75 -2.14 -4.37 16.87
N LEU A 76 -3.28 -3.86 16.41
CA LEU A 76 -3.58 -3.78 14.97
C LEU A 76 -2.61 -2.86 14.24
N LEU A 77 -2.30 -1.68 14.78
CA LEU A 77 -1.34 -0.74 14.18
C LEU A 77 0.05 -1.37 14.07
N THR A 78 0.50 -2.09 15.10
CA THR A 78 1.77 -2.84 15.08
C THR A 78 1.76 -3.90 13.97
N ALA A 79 0.68 -4.69 13.86
CA ALA A 79 0.54 -5.69 12.81
C ALA A 79 0.52 -5.09 11.40
N LEU A 80 -0.20 -3.98 11.20
CA LEU A 80 -0.22 -3.23 9.94
C LEU A 80 1.17 -2.66 9.62
N GLY A 81 1.87 -2.10 10.60
CA GLY A 81 3.23 -1.58 10.46
C GLY A 81 4.21 -2.66 9.98
N ILE A 82 4.19 -3.83 10.62
CA ILE A 82 5.01 -4.98 10.20
C ILE A 82 4.63 -5.44 8.79
N GLY A 83 3.34 -5.58 8.49
CA GLY A 83 2.86 -5.97 7.16
C GLY A 83 3.31 -4.98 6.07
N MET A 84 3.25 -3.68 6.34
CA MET A 84 3.75 -2.65 5.43
C MET A 84 5.27 -2.68 5.26
N ILE A 85 6.05 -2.99 6.31
CA ILE A 85 7.51 -3.23 6.18
C ILE A 85 7.77 -4.38 5.21
N VAL A 86 7.02 -5.48 5.34
CA VAL A 86 7.16 -6.64 4.43
C VAL A 86 6.84 -6.22 3.00
N ILE A 87 5.71 -5.54 2.76
CA ILE A 87 5.33 -5.03 1.44
C ILE A 87 6.44 -4.12 0.87
N MET A 88 6.89 -3.13 1.63
CA MET A 88 7.94 -2.22 1.20
C MET A 88 9.24 -2.96 0.85
N SER A 89 9.62 -3.96 1.66
CA SER A 89 10.79 -4.81 1.39
C SER A 89 10.64 -5.58 0.08
N THR A 90 9.45 -6.14 -0.21
CA THR A 90 9.21 -6.81 -1.50
C THR A 90 9.30 -5.87 -2.69
N ILE A 91 8.83 -4.62 -2.53
CA ILE A 91 8.93 -3.57 -3.54
C ILE A 91 10.39 -3.21 -3.79
N ILE A 92 11.20 -3.04 -2.74
CA ILE A 92 12.64 -2.75 -2.87
C ILE A 92 13.35 -3.89 -3.61
N LEU A 93 13.01 -5.14 -3.27
CA LEU A 93 13.60 -6.33 -3.86
C LEU A 93 13.28 -6.51 -5.35
N THR A 94 12.25 -5.88 -5.92
CA THR A 94 11.97 -6.02 -7.37
C THR A 94 13.12 -5.49 -8.21
N LYS A 95 13.76 -4.39 -7.79
CA LYS A 95 14.94 -3.83 -8.46
C LYS A 95 16.14 -4.76 -8.33
N PHE A 96 16.44 -5.24 -7.11
CA PHE A 96 17.58 -6.14 -6.88
C PHE A 96 17.42 -7.51 -7.56
N ARG A 97 16.19 -7.93 -7.85
CA ARG A 97 15.89 -9.16 -8.59
C ARG A 97 15.85 -8.97 -10.11
N GLY A 98 16.00 -7.73 -10.61
CA GLY A 98 15.96 -7.43 -12.04
C GLY A 98 14.56 -7.46 -12.65
N PHE A 99 13.51 -7.29 -11.83
CA PHE A 99 12.11 -7.22 -12.31
C PHE A 99 11.66 -5.79 -12.66
N ALA A 100 12.45 -4.79 -12.29
CA ALA A 100 12.21 -3.39 -12.60
C ALA A 100 13.54 -2.65 -12.72
N ASP A 101 13.66 -1.79 -13.74
CA ASP A 101 14.85 -0.95 -13.94
C ASP A 101 14.89 0.20 -12.93
N ASP A 102 13.73 0.81 -12.70
CA ASP A 102 13.55 1.92 -11.79
C ASP A 102 12.96 1.54 -10.46
N PHE A 103 13.26 2.38 -9.47
CA PHE A 103 12.72 2.24 -8.15
C PHE A 103 11.34 2.90 -8.10
N PRO A 104 10.29 2.22 -7.61
CA PRO A 104 8.96 2.79 -7.51
C PRO A 104 8.89 3.76 -6.33
N ILE A 105 9.42 4.97 -6.52
CA ILE A 105 9.58 6.00 -5.48
C ILE A 105 8.23 6.33 -4.81
N PRO A 106 7.11 6.60 -5.53
CA PRO A 106 5.89 7.03 -4.88
C PRO A 106 5.33 6.00 -3.89
N PRO A 107 5.21 4.70 -4.22
CA PRO A 107 4.85 3.67 -3.24
C PRO A 107 5.79 3.57 -2.04
N VAL A 108 7.11 3.67 -2.25
CA VAL A 108 8.08 3.52 -1.15
C VAL A 108 7.98 4.68 -0.16
N VAL A 109 7.93 5.91 -0.64
CA VAL A 109 7.76 7.09 0.22
C VAL A 109 6.45 7.00 1.01
N MET A 110 5.36 6.59 0.35
CA MET A 110 4.08 6.37 1.01
C MET A 110 4.19 5.33 2.13
N PHE A 111 4.75 4.14 1.87
CA PHE A 111 4.87 3.12 2.90
C PHE A 111 5.77 3.54 4.06
N ILE A 112 6.89 4.25 3.82
CA ILE A 112 7.74 4.79 4.90
C ILE A 112 6.90 5.67 5.85
N ILE A 113 6.08 6.57 5.30
CA ILE A 113 5.24 7.47 6.10
C ILE A 113 4.19 6.68 6.88
N LEU A 114 3.49 5.74 6.23
CA LEU A 114 2.45 4.95 6.91
C LEU A 114 3.03 4.03 7.99
N ILE A 115 4.22 3.46 7.77
CA ILE A 115 4.96 2.67 8.76
C ILE A 115 5.31 3.54 9.97
N ALA A 116 5.85 4.74 9.75
CA ALA A 116 6.18 5.67 10.82
C ALA A 116 4.94 6.06 11.63
N ILE A 117 3.81 6.34 10.96
CA ILE A 117 2.52 6.62 11.59
C ILE A 117 2.06 5.43 12.44
N ALA A 118 2.14 4.21 11.89
CA ALA A 118 1.72 3.00 12.57
C ALA A 118 2.50 2.80 13.87
N PHE A 119 3.83 2.81 13.83
CA PHE A 119 4.67 2.59 15.02
C PHE A 119 4.66 3.76 16.01
N TYR A 120 4.45 5.00 15.56
CA TYR A 120 4.36 6.15 16.46
C TYR A 120 3.04 6.22 17.24
N ALA A 121 1.97 5.64 16.70
CA ALA A 121 0.66 5.58 17.35
C ALA A 121 0.36 4.24 18.03
N SER A 122 1.19 3.22 17.79
CA SER A 122 1.11 1.93 18.49
C SER A 122 1.59 2.05 19.93
#